data_AF-A0A0P8XQP3-F1
#
_entry.id   AF-A0A0P8XQP3-F1
#
_cell.length_a   1.000
_cell.length_b   1.000
_cell.length_c   1.000
_cell.angle_alpha   90.00
_cell.angle_beta   90.00
_cell.angle_gamma   90.00
#
_symmetry.space_group_name_H-M   'P 1'
#
loop_
_entity.id
_entity.type
_entity.pdbx_description
1 polymer ?
#
loop_
_entity_poly.entity_id
_entity_poly.type
_entity_poly.pdbx_seq_one_letter_code
_entity_poly.pdbx_strand_id
1 'polypeptide(L)'
;MISALLSIFWIPLGGFLSFLVFISAINKSIGVRKAYVNLLLRIFEYGRVSIETASKENQTFSRNPKTDDKQGVQLVDDADSKEATNGVAPLITRDAVLLPQAQEPAPEKPVSSKKDEINFDFEKCLDYVKSGVEAIIEDDVTSRFEAEELKNWNMLTRTNRHYEFISWKITLIWMVGFFIRYVFLMPLRVLVCFVGVLFTVFANFIVALIPFRYLRNSLASLSFKITFRLIASSLSSLIKFHNKQYKPTVSGFCVANHTSPLDVAILSTDCTYSLYQYAKV
;
A
#
# COMPACT_ATOMS: atom_id res chain seq x y z
N MET A 1 -7.28 -38.45 32.27
CA MET A 1 -6.92 -38.64 30.85
C MET A 1 -7.08 -37.35 30.05
N ILE A 2 -8.25 -36.69 30.10
CA ILE A 2 -8.51 -35.41 29.41
C ILE A 2 -7.58 -34.27 29.89
N SER A 3 -7.33 -34.16 31.19
CA SER A 3 -6.40 -33.16 31.75
C SER A 3 -4.94 -33.37 31.32
N ALA A 4 -4.49 -34.63 31.22
CA ALA A 4 -3.15 -34.99 30.76
C ALA A 4 -2.97 -34.69 29.26
N LEU A 5 -3.98 -35.00 28.45
CA LEU A 5 -4.01 -34.64 27.03
C LEU A 5 -4.05 -33.12 26.83
N LEU A 6 -4.82 -32.38 27.64
CA LEU A 6 -4.80 -30.93 27.64
C LEU A 6 -3.39 -30.41 27.97
N SER A 7 -2.76 -30.88 29.05
CA SER A 7 -1.42 -30.41 29.43
C SER A 7 -0.37 -30.64 28.33
N ILE A 8 -0.48 -31.73 27.58
CA ILE A 8 0.41 -32.06 26.46
C ILE A 8 0.34 -31.01 25.34
N PHE A 9 -0.82 -30.39 25.09
CA PHE A 9 -0.98 -29.35 24.07
C PHE A 9 -0.75 -27.93 24.62
N TRP A 10 -1.18 -27.65 25.85
CA TRP A 10 -1.10 -26.32 26.44
C TRP A 10 0.32 -25.92 26.84
N ILE A 11 1.15 -26.86 27.31
CA ILE A 11 2.54 -26.59 27.70
C ILE A 11 3.39 -26.14 26.50
N PRO A 12 3.44 -26.87 25.36
CA PRO A 12 4.20 -26.43 24.20
C PRO A 12 3.61 -25.18 23.55
N LEU A 13 2.28 -25.03 23.54
CA LEU A 13 1.63 -23.82 23.03
C LEU A 13 1.99 -22.59 23.86
N GLY A 14 1.94 -22.70 25.19
CA GLY A 14 2.34 -21.65 26.12
C GLY A 14 3.83 -21.33 26.02
N GLY A 15 4.68 -22.35 25.89
CA GLY A 15 6.12 -22.18 25.66
C GLY A 15 6.42 -21.46 24.34
N PHE A 16 5.75 -21.85 23.25
CA PHE A 16 5.86 -21.20 21.95
C PHE A 16 5.41 -19.74 22.01
N LEU A 17 4.31 -19.46 22.71
CA LEU A 17 3.81 -18.11 22.86
C LEU A 17 4.76 -17.23 23.68
N SER A 18 5.26 -17.75 24.80
CA SER A 18 6.26 -17.06 25.63
C SER A 18 7.53 -16.76 24.82
N PHE A 19 7.97 -17.71 23.99
CA PHE A 19 9.08 -17.52 23.07
C PHE A 19 8.82 -16.41 22.04
N LEU A 20 7.62 -16.33 21.47
CA LEU A 20 7.25 -15.25 20.55
C LEU A 20 7.22 -13.87 21.22
N VAL A 21 6.74 -13.81 22.46
CA VAL A 21 6.75 -12.58 23.27
C VAL A 21 8.19 -12.17 23.59
N PHE A 22 9.04 -13.13 23.95
CA PHE A 22 10.46 -12.90 24.23
C PHE A 22 11.22 -12.37 23.01
N ILE A 23 11.01 -12.98 21.83
CA ILE A 23 11.58 -12.47 20.57
C ILE A 23 11.09 -11.05 20.28
N SER A 24 9.80 -10.80 20.48
CA SER A 24 9.22 -9.48 20.26
C SER A 24 9.81 -8.43 21.22
N ALA A 25 10.05 -8.80 22.49
CA ALA A 25 10.66 -7.91 23.48
C ALA A 25 12.12 -7.55 23.15
N ILE A 26 12.90 -8.51 22.66
CA ILE A 26 14.32 -8.30 22.31
C ILE A 26 14.47 -7.49 21.01
N ASN A 27 13.43 -7.42 20.16
CA ASN A 27 13.46 -6.74 18.87
C ASN A 27 14.60 -7.24 17.95
N LYS A 28 15.00 -8.50 18.10
CA LYS A 28 16.00 -9.15 17.24
C LYS A 28 15.27 -10.14 16.34
N SER A 29 15.15 -9.81 15.06
CA SER A 29 14.53 -10.71 14.10
C SER A 29 15.46 -11.90 13.88
N ILE A 30 15.03 -13.13 14.20
CA ILE A 30 15.73 -14.40 13.92
C ILE A 30 15.76 -14.71 12.41
N GLY A 31 15.55 -13.71 11.54
CA GLY A 31 15.48 -13.90 10.09
C GLY A 31 14.22 -14.59 9.58
N VAL A 32 13.44 -15.27 10.45
CA VAL A 32 12.16 -15.93 10.10
C VAL A 32 11.22 -14.99 9.35
N ARG A 33 11.10 -13.74 9.82
CA ARG A 33 10.26 -12.72 9.17
C ARG A 33 10.77 -12.37 7.76
N LYS A 34 12.09 -12.29 7.56
CA LYS A 34 12.69 -12.04 6.24
C LYS A 34 12.49 -13.24 5.32
N ALA A 35 12.63 -14.46 5.84
CA ALA A 35 12.35 -15.69 5.10
C ALA A 35 10.88 -15.77 4.67
N TYR A 36 9.94 -15.42 5.55
CA TYR A 36 8.52 -15.32 5.23
C TYR A 36 8.24 -14.29 4.13
N VAL A 37 8.80 -13.08 4.23
CA VAL A 37 8.65 -12.05 3.19
C VAL A 37 9.24 -12.51 1.86
N ASN A 38 10.43 -13.12 1.86
CA ASN A 38 11.06 -13.66 0.66
C ASN A 38 10.23 -14.80 0.02
N LEU A 39 9.65 -15.69 0.84
CA LEU A 39 8.72 -16.72 0.35
C LEU A 39 7.49 -16.08 -0.30
N LEU A 40 6.91 -15.07 0.35
CA LEU A 40 5.74 -14.35 -0.17
C LEU A 40 6.03 -13.66 -1.50
N LEU A 41 7.20 -13.02 -1.63
CA LEU A 41 7.66 -12.41 -2.87
C LEU A 41 7.80 -13.44 -3.99
N ARG A 42 8.38 -14.62 -3.72
CA ARG A 42 8.45 -15.71 -4.70
C ARG A 42 7.07 -16.21 -5.14
N ILE A 43 6.12 -16.30 -4.22
CA ILE A 43 4.73 -16.67 -4.53
C ILE A 43 4.06 -15.61 -5.41
N PHE A 44 4.29 -14.33 -5.14
CA PHE A 44 3.75 -13.22 -5.92
C PHE A 44 4.38 -13.13 -7.31
N GLU A 45 5.69 -13.35 -7.45
CA GLU A 45 6.36 -13.46 -8.75
C GLU A 45 5.83 -14.65 -9.56
N TYR A 46 5.63 -15.81 -8.92
CA TYR A 46 5.00 -16.96 -9.56
C TYR A 46 3.58 -16.63 -10.06
N GLY A 47 2.79 -15.94 -9.23
CA GLY A 47 1.46 -15.48 -9.60
C GLY A 47 1.46 -14.54 -10.80
N ARG A 48 2.39 -13.58 -10.84
CA ARG A 48 2.57 -12.67 -11.98
C ARG A 48 2.88 -13.42 -13.27
N VAL A 49 3.88 -14.31 -13.24
CA VAL A 49 4.28 -15.08 -14.43
C VAL A 49 3.12 -15.94 -14.94
N SER A 50 2.38 -16.59 -14.04
CA SER A 50 1.21 -17.39 -14.41
C SER A 50 0.12 -16.57 -15.10
N ILE A 51 -0.10 -15.32 -14.68
CA ILE A 51 -1.09 -14.42 -15.28
C ILE A 51 -0.62 -13.91 -16.64
N GLU A 52 0.66 -13.53 -16.77
CA GLU A 52 1.25 -13.10 -18.04
C GLU A 52 1.19 -14.23 -19.09
N THR A 53 1.45 -15.48 -18.69
CA THR A 53 1.34 -16.64 -19.60
C THR A 53 -0.10 -16.87 -20.05
N ALA A 54 -1.07 -16.86 -19.13
CA ALA A 54 -2.49 -17.03 -19.48
C ALA A 54 -3.03 -15.89 -20.36
N SER A 55 -2.58 -14.65 -20.11
CA SER A 55 -2.94 -13.49 -20.94
C SER A 55 -2.39 -13.63 -22.38
N LYS A 56 -1.16 -14.12 -22.53
CA LYS A 56 -0.56 -14.38 -23.85
C LYS A 56 -1.29 -15.50 -24.58
N GLU A 57 -1.64 -16.58 -23.90
CA GLU A 57 -2.40 -17.68 -24.49
C GLU A 57 -3.77 -17.23 -25.02
N ASN A 58 -4.50 -16.43 -24.24
CA ASN A 58 -5.78 -15.84 -24.67
C ASN A 58 -5.64 -14.91 -25.88
N GLN A 59 -4.60 -14.05 -25.92
CA GLN A 59 -4.33 -13.21 -27.09
C GLN A 59 -3.96 -14.03 -28.33
N THR A 60 -3.21 -15.13 -28.16
CA THR A 60 -2.80 -15.99 -29.27
C THR A 60 -3.99 -16.79 -29.81
N PHE A 61 -4.91 -17.20 -28.93
CA PHE A 61 -6.17 -17.86 -29.30
C PHE A 61 -7.11 -16.91 -30.07
N SER A 62 -7.25 -15.65 -29.63
CA SER A 62 -8.02 -14.64 -30.38
C SER A 62 -7.40 -14.28 -31.73
N ARG A 63 -6.09 -14.47 -31.94
CA ARG A 63 -5.42 -14.14 -33.21
C ARG A 63 -5.49 -15.25 -34.27
N ASN A 64 -5.95 -16.45 -33.91
CA ASN A 64 -5.94 -17.60 -34.83
C ASN A 64 -7.31 -18.31 -34.85
N PRO A 65 -8.33 -17.75 -35.52
CA PRO A 65 -9.58 -18.46 -35.71
C PRO A 65 -9.33 -19.56 -36.76
N LYS A 66 -9.20 -20.81 -36.32
CA LYS A 66 -9.39 -21.94 -37.22
C LYS A 66 -10.87 -22.01 -37.58
N THR A 67 -11.11 -21.95 -38.88
CA THR A 67 -12.34 -22.22 -39.62
C THR A 67 -13.12 -23.42 -39.08
N ASP A 68 -14.38 -23.22 -38.69
CA ASP A 68 -15.55 -23.75 -39.42
C ASP A 68 -16.89 -23.25 -38.85
N ASP A 69 -17.76 -22.87 -39.78
CA ASP A 69 -19.21 -22.64 -39.72
C ASP A 69 -19.85 -21.41 -39.02
N LYS A 70 -20.09 -20.40 -39.86
CA LYS A 70 -21.30 -19.54 -40.02
C LYS A 70 -22.16 -19.22 -38.78
N GLN A 71 -22.06 -17.98 -38.30
CA GLN A 71 -23.09 -16.92 -38.42
C GLN A 71 -22.56 -15.61 -37.85
N GLY A 72 -22.73 -14.52 -38.59
CA GLY A 72 -21.98 -13.28 -38.44
C GLY A 72 -22.48 -12.32 -37.38
N VAL A 73 -21.54 -11.52 -36.87
CA VAL A 73 -21.74 -10.11 -36.49
C VAL A 73 -20.44 -9.38 -36.86
N GLN A 74 -20.55 -8.35 -37.70
CA GLN A 74 -19.45 -7.45 -38.05
C GLN A 74 -19.11 -6.56 -36.85
N LEU A 75 -17.85 -6.53 -36.46
CA LEU A 75 -17.25 -5.37 -35.79
C LEU A 75 -15.96 -5.04 -36.55
N VAL A 76 -15.86 -3.75 -36.87
CA VAL A 76 -14.95 -3.14 -37.83
C VAL A 76 -13.49 -3.25 -37.36
N ASP A 77 -12.64 -3.76 -38.24
CA ASP A 77 -11.18 -3.63 -38.17
C ASP A 77 -10.79 -2.16 -38.31
N ASP A 78 -9.88 -1.69 -37.46
CA ASP A 78 -8.86 -0.74 -37.90
C ASP A 78 -7.52 -1.13 -37.29
N ALA A 79 -6.61 -1.52 -38.18
CA ALA A 79 -5.22 -1.76 -37.92
C ALA A 79 -4.43 -0.46 -38.17
N ASP A 80 -3.56 -0.08 -37.23
CA ASP A 80 -2.21 0.30 -37.64
C ASP A 80 -1.20 -0.03 -36.55
N SER A 81 -0.14 -0.70 -36.97
CA SER A 81 1.02 -1.06 -36.19
C SER A 81 2.14 -0.10 -36.52
N LYS A 82 2.56 0.75 -35.57
CA LYS A 82 3.90 1.37 -35.60
C LYS A 82 4.54 1.35 -34.23
N GLU A 83 5.74 0.80 -34.22
CA GLU A 83 6.64 0.67 -33.08
C GLU A 83 7.42 1.98 -32.85
N ALA A 84 7.62 2.26 -31.55
CA ALA A 84 8.67 3.06 -30.90
C ALA A 84 8.70 4.60 -31.07
N THR A 85 8.35 5.30 -29.98
CA THR A 85 9.27 6.28 -29.35
C THR A 85 8.86 6.55 -27.89
N ASN A 86 9.86 6.66 -27.02
CA ASN A 86 9.71 6.91 -25.59
C ASN A 86 9.02 8.25 -25.32
N GLY A 87 7.85 8.19 -24.71
CA GLY A 87 7.08 9.34 -24.23
C GLY A 87 5.68 8.85 -23.90
N VAL A 88 5.22 9.13 -22.69
CA VAL A 88 3.88 8.77 -22.21
C VAL A 88 2.85 9.23 -23.25
N ALA A 89 2.14 8.29 -23.88
CA ALA A 89 1.06 8.62 -24.80
C ALA A 89 -0.07 9.28 -23.99
N PRO A 90 -0.63 10.41 -24.44
CA PRO A 90 -1.74 11.05 -23.74
C PRO A 90 -2.94 10.09 -23.73
N LEU A 91 -3.60 9.99 -22.58
CA LEU A 91 -4.74 9.10 -22.37
C LEU A 91 -5.97 9.54 -23.20
N ILE A 92 -5.91 10.74 -23.80
CA ILE A 92 -6.98 11.36 -24.58
C ILE A 92 -6.39 11.96 -25.88
N THR A 93 -7.00 11.62 -27.01
CA THR A 93 -6.66 12.22 -28.32
C THR A 93 -7.15 13.66 -28.36
N ARG A 94 -6.23 14.63 -28.40
CA ARG A 94 -6.57 16.05 -28.53
C ARG A 94 -6.94 16.37 -29.98
N ASP A 95 -8.14 16.91 -30.21
CA ASP A 95 -8.40 17.68 -31.41
C ASP A 95 -7.65 19.02 -31.28
N ALA A 96 -6.47 19.07 -31.90
CA ALA A 96 -5.56 20.19 -31.80
C ALA A 96 -6.06 21.42 -32.58
N VAL A 97 -6.95 22.23 -31.99
CA VAL A 97 -7.26 23.57 -32.53
C VAL A 97 -7.58 24.58 -31.42
N LEU A 98 -6.67 24.89 -30.49
CA LEU A 98 -6.84 26.08 -29.62
C LEU A 98 -5.49 26.65 -29.09
N LEU A 99 -4.48 26.75 -29.95
CA LEU A 99 -3.38 27.70 -29.74
C LEU A 99 -3.52 28.82 -30.76
N PRO A 100 -3.66 30.10 -30.36
CA PRO A 100 -3.62 31.22 -31.29
C PRO A 100 -2.22 31.27 -31.93
N GLN A 101 -2.08 30.80 -33.17
CA GLN A 101 -0.89 31.08 -33.96
C GLN A 101 -0.89 32.57 -34.34
N ALA A 102 0.24 33.24 -34.10
CA ALA A 102 0.45 34.62 -34.50
C ALA A 102 0.37 34.72 -36.04
N GLN A 103 -0.61 35.45 -36.54
CA GLN A 103 -0.88 35.60 -37.96
C GLN A 103 -0.16 36.86 -38.50
N GLU A 104 0.71 36.68 -39.50
CA GLU A 104 1.32 37.78 -40.26
C GLU A 104 0.30 38.57 -41.10
N PRO A 105 0.57 39.84 -41.46
CA PRO A 105 -0.49 40.80 -41.76
C PRO A 105 -0.91 40.91 -43.24
N ALA A 106 -2.18 41.31 -43.40
CA ALA A 106 -2.84 42.06 -44.49
C ALA A 106 -3.67 41.29 -45.54
N PRO A 107 -4.69 41.91 -46.19
CA PRO A 107 -5.23 43.27 -46.02
C PRO A 107 -6.73 43.36 -45.63
N GLU A 108 -7.05 44.48 -45.01
CA GLU A 108 -8.33 44.90 -44.42
C GLU A 108 -9.48 45.08 -45.42
N LYS A 109 -10.72 44.84 -44.97
CA LYS A 109 -11.99 45.42 -45.47
C LYS A 109 -13.09 45.35 -44.38
N PRO A 110 -14.10 46.23 -44.42
CA PRO A 110 -14.36 47.20 -43.35
C PRO A 110 -15.27 46.70 -42.23
N VAL A 111 -15.01 47.25 -41.05
CA VAL A 111 -15.81 47.13 -39.82
C VAL A 111 -17.22 47.68 -40.06
N SER A 112 -18.21 46.80 -40.08
CA SER A 112 -19.59 47.18 -39.74
C SER A 112 -19.86 46.66 -38.34
N SER A 113 -19.97 47.58 -37.40
CA SER A 113 -20.37 47.38 -36.02
C SER A 113 -21.78 46.79 -35.95
N LYS A 114 -21.87 45.46 -35.95
CA LYS A 114 -23.04 44.75 -35.46
C LYS A 114 -22.82 44.50 -33.97
N LYS A 115 -23.81 44.87 -33.17
CA LYS A 115 -23.87 44.53 -31.75
C LYS A 115 -23.82 43.02 -31.67
N ASP A 116 -22.70 42.48 -31.19
CA ASP A 116 -22.59 41.07 -30.87
C ASP A 116 -23.58 40.82 -29.73
N GLU A 117 -24.72 40.21 -30.06
CA GLU A 117 -25.54 39.53 -29.06
C GLU A 117 -24.61 38.51 -28.42
N ILE A 118 -24.30 38.72 -27.14
CA ILE A 118 -23.52 37.78 -26.33
C ILE A 118 -24.43 36.56 -26.12
N ASN A 119 -24.52 35.70 -27.13
CA ASN A 119 -25.04 34.36 -26.98
C ASN A 119 -24.04 33.63 -26.08
N PHE A 120 -24.40 33.52 -24.80
CA PHE A 120 -23.66 32.70 -23.85
C PHE A 120 -23.84 31.24 -24.25
N ASP A 121 -22.98 30.78 -25.17
CA ASP A 121 -22.84 29.36 -25.48
C ASP A 121 -22.23 28.67 -24.25
N PHE A 122 -23.11 28.12 -23.42
CA PHE A 122 -22.73 27.27 -22.30
C PHE A 122 -21.85 26.09 -22.76
N GLU A 123 -22.00 25.64 -24.01
CA GLU A 123 -21.18 24.61 -24.64
C GLU A 123 -19.69 24.97 -24.65
N LYS A 124 -19.35 26.23 -24.98
CA LYS A 124 -17.96 26.71 -24.91
C LYS A 124 -17.42 26.73 -23.49
N CYS A 125 -18.24 27.09 -22.50
CA CYS A 125 -17.84 27.01 -21.09
C CYS A 125 -17.54 25.56 -20.66
N LEU A 126 -18.31 24.59 -21.14
CA LEU A 126 -18.08 23.17 -20.87
C LEU A 126 -16.79 22.68 -21.53
N ASP A 127 -16.46 23.13 -22.74
CA ASP A 127 -15.19 22.80 -23.41
C ASP A 127 -13.96 23.33 -22.65
N TYR A 128 -14.05 24.53 -22.09
CA TYR A 128 -12.98 25.07 -21.23
C TYR A 128 -12.87 24.31 -19.91
N VAL A 129 -13.98 23.89 -19.30
CA VAL A 129 -13.97 23.07 -18.09
C VAL A 129 -13.40 21.68 -18.38
N LYS A 130 -13.79 21.04 -19.49
CA LYS A 130 -13.23 19.77 -19.97
C LYS A 130 -11.73 19.90 -20.21
N SER A 131 -11.30 20.92 -20.93
CA SER A 131 -9.87 21.18 -21.20
C SER A 131 -9.07 21.44 -19.92
N GLY A 132 -9.65 22.15 -18.95
CA GLY A 132 -9.03 22.39 -17.65
C GLY A 132 -8.91 21.11 -16.83
N VAL A 133 -9.93 20.26 -16.82
CA VAL A 133 -9.91 18.96 -16.14
C VAL A 133 -8.91 18.00 -16.82
N GLU A 134 -8.87 17.97 -18.15
CA GLU A 134 -7.88 17.18 -18.90
C GLU A 134 -6.44 17.65 -18.60
N ALA A 135 -6.20 18.95 -18.52
CA ALA A 135 -4.89 19.50 -18.15
C ALA A 135 -4.48 19.17 -16.69
N ILE A 136 -5.44 19.02 -15.77
CA ILE A 136 -5.17 18.58 -14.38
C ILE A 136 -4.87 17.08 -14.32
N ILE A 137 -5.57 16.28 -15.12
CA ILE A 137 -5.35 14.82 -15.21
C ILE A 137 -3.98 14.52 -15.81
N GLU A 138 -3.60 15.24 -16.87
CA GLU A 138 -2.30 15.08 -17.55
C GLU A 138 -1.17 15.87 -16.87
N ASP A 139 -1.39 16.46 -15.69
CA ASP A 139 -0.36 17.21 -15.00
C ASP A 139 0.79 16.29 -14.54
N ASP A 140 2.02 16.79 -14.71
CA ASP A 140 3.27 16.14 -14.31
C ASP A 140 3.32 15.89 -12.80
N VAL A 141 2.53 16.62 -12.01
CA VAL A 141 2.41 16.45 -10.56
C VAL A 141 1.41 15.35 -10.21
N THR A 142 0.26 15.29 -10.86
CA THR A 142 -0.81 14.31 -10.58
C THR A 142 -0.34 12.88 -10.88
N SER A 143 0.38 12.68 -11.99
CA SER A 143 0.96 11.35 -12.33
C SER A 143 1.96 10.83 -11.29
N ARG A 144 2.60 11.72 -10.51
CA ARG A 144 3.49 11.35 -9.40
C ARG A 144 2.75 10.92 -8.15
N PHE A 145 1.46 11.29 -8.04
CA PHE A 145 0.55 10.87 -7.00
C PHE A 145 -0.31 9.67 -7.40
N GLU A 146 -0.36 9.34 -8.70
CA GLU A 146 -0.91 8.08 -9.16
C GLU A 146 -0.03 6.95 -8.61
N ALA A 147 -0.61 6.10 -7.77
CA ALA A 147 0.11 4.99 -7.20
C ALA A 147 0.48 4.05 -8.34
N GLU A 148 1.78 3.80 -8.55
CA GLU A 148 2.25 2.78 -9.48
C GLU A 148 1.55 1.46 -9.11
N GLU A 149 0.60 1.04 -9.95
CA GLU A 149 -0.07 -0.23 -9.74
C GLU A 149 1.01 -1.30 -9.84
N LEU A 150 1.28 -1.96 -8.71
CA LEU A 150 2.30 -2.99 -8.65
C LEU A 150 1.99 -4.02 -9.75
N LYS A 151 2.86 -4.10 -10.76
CA LYS A 151 2.80 -5.09 -11.85
C LYS A 151 2.83 -6.55 -11.35
N ASN A 152 3.10 -6.74 -10.05
CA ASN A 152 3.12 -8.03 -9.38
C ASN A 152 1.73 -8.40 -8.84
N TRP A 153 1.28 -9.62 -9.13
CA TRP A 153 0.09 -10.19 -8.50
C TRP A 153 0.28 -10.28 -6.99
N ASN A 154 -0.64 -9.68 -6.24
CA ASN A 154 -0.72 -9.86 -4.80
C ASN A 154 -2.10 -10.40 -4.40
N MET A 155 -2.22 -10.89 -3.15
CA MET A 155 -3.47 -11.47 -2.67
C MET A 155 -4.67 -10.49 -2.63
N LEU A 156 -4.42 -9.18 -2.67
CA LEU A 156 -5.45 -8.12 -2.71
C LEU A 156 -5.88 -7.78 -4.14
N THR A 157 -4.96 -7.86 -5.12
CA THR A 157 -5.22 -7.59 -6.55
C THR A 157 -6.32 -8.47 -7.12
N ARG A 158 -6.52 -9.69 -6.62
CA ARG A 158 -7.63 -10.56 -7.08
C ARG A 158 -9.02 -10.08 -6.65
N THR A 159 -9.12 -9.16 -5.68
CA THR A 159 -10.40 -8.52 -5.32
C THR A 159 -10.74 -7.38 -6.31
N ASN A 160 -9.83 -7.08 -7.25
CA ASN A 160 -10.08 -6.15 -8.33
C ASN A 160 -10.78 -6.86 -9.50
N ARG A 161 -11.86 -6.26 -10.00
CA ARG A 161 -12.86 -6.83 -10.93
C ARG A 161 -12.29 -7.27 -12.28
N HIS A 162 -11.09 -6.79 -12.65
CA HIS A 162 -10.46 -7.07 -13.94
C HIS A 162 -9.75 -8.43 -14.04
N TYR A 163 -9.55 -9.16 -12.93
CA TYR A 163 -8.72 -10.37 -12.89
C TYR A 163 -9.35 -11.55 -12.13
N GLU A 164 -10.69 -11.64 -12.08
CA GLU A 164 -11.39 -12.59 -11.20
C GLU A 164 -11.15 -14.08 -11.54
N PHE A 165 -10.83 -14.45 -12.79
CA PHE A 165 -10.87 -15.86 -13.22
C PHE A 165 -9.72 -16.35 -14.11
N ILE A 166 -8.47 -15.96 -13.84
CA ILE A 166 -7.36 -16.39 -14.71
C ILE A 166 -6.91 -17.83 -14.53
N SER A 167 -6.85 -18.37 -13.30
CA SER A 167 -6.31 -19.73 -13.11
C SER A 167 -6.73 -20.35 -11.77
N TRP A 168 -7.22 -21.59 -11.81
CA TRP A 168 -7.54 -22.39 -10.62
C TRP A 168 -6.36 -22.52 -9.63
N LYS A 169 -5.12 -22.58 -10.15
CA LYS A 169 -3.88 -22.65 -9.34
C LYS A 169 -3.71 -21.43 -8.43
N ILE A 170 -3.96 -20.23 -8.96
CA ILE A 170 -3.84 -18.97 -8.22
C ILE A 170 -4.97 -18.84 -7.19
N THR A 171 -6.17 -19.32 -7.53
CA THR A 171 -7.29 -19.42 -6.59
C THR A 171 -6.99 -20.35 -5.43
N LEU A 172 -6.36 -21.50 -5.66
CA LEU A 172 -5.94 -22.40 -4.59
C LEU A 172 -4.91 -21.73 -3.65
N ILE A 173 -3.89 -21.08 -4.22
CA ILE A 173 -2.87 -20.34 -3.46
C ILE A 173 -3.50 -19.23 -2.63
N TRP A 174 -4.47 -18.50 -3.20
CA TRP A 174 -5.22 -17.48 -2.48
C TRP A 174 -6.06 -18.07 -1.34
N MET A 175 -6.80 -19.16 -1.57
CA MET A 175 -7.60 -19.83 -0.54
C MET A 175 -6.74 -20.31 0.63
N VAL A 176 -5.58 -20.91 0.33
CA VAL A 176 -4.61 -21.33 1.34
C VAL A 176 -4.07 -20.12 2.10
N GLY A 177 -3.69 -19.04 1.40
CA GLY A 177 -3.22 -17.80 2.01
C GLY A 177 -4.26 -17.13 2.91
N PHE A 178 -5.53 -17.12 2.48
CA PHE A 178 -6.68 -16.66 3.27
C PHE A 178 -6.83 -17.51 4.53
N PHE A 179 -6.86 -18.83 4.39
CA PHE A 179 -6.97 -19.76 5.52
C PHE A 179 -5.85 -19.55 6.55
N ILE A 180 -4.58 -19.52 6.10
CA ILE A 180 -3.43 -19.30 6.98
C ILE A 180 -3.53 -17.95 7.69
N ARG A 181 -3.96 -16.89 6.98
CA ARG A 181 -4.10 -15.55 7.56
C ARG A 181 -5.14 -15.52 8.68
N TYR A 182 -6.37 -15.96 8.43
CA TYR A 182 -7.46 -15.76 9.37
C TYR A 182 -7.54 -16.83 10.46
N VAL A 183 -7.05 -18.04 10.22
CA VAL A 183 -7.11 -19.14 11.20
C VAL A 183 -5.89 -19.17 12.12
N PHE A 184 -4.70 -18.81 11.63
CA PHE A 184 -3.47 -18.89 12.42
C PHE A 184 -2.85 -17.52 12.71
N LEU A 185 -2.61 -16.70 11.68
CA LEU A 185 -1.86 -15.44 11.86
C LEU A 185 -2.66 -14.37 12.61
N MET A 186 -3.95 -14.20 12.29
CA MET A 186 -4.79 -13.18 12.92
C MET A 186 -5.05 -13.47 14.41
N PRO A 187 -5.43 -14.70 14.82
CA PRO A 187 -5.59 -15.02 16.24
C PRO A 187 -4.28 -14.86 17.02
N LEU A 188 -3.15 -15.27 16.43
CA LEU A 188 -1.83 -15.06 17.04
C LEU A 188 -1.52 -13.57 17.25
N ARG A 189 -1.84 -12.71 16.27
CA ARG A 189 -1.66 -11.25 16.39
C ARG A 189 -2.51 -10.66 17.50
N VAL A 190 -3.78 -11.03 17.58
CA VAL A 190 -4.70 -10.58 18.64
C VAL A 190 -4.18 -11.02 20.00
N LEU A 191 -3.66 -12.24 20.10
CA LEU A 191 -3.13 -12.77 21.34
C LEU A 191 -1.87 -12.01 21.79
N VAL A 192 -0.93 -11.76 20.88
CA VAL A 192 0.27 -10.94 21.18
C VAL A 192 -0.11 -9.51 21.58
N CYS A 193 -1.12 -8.93 20.94
CA CYS A 193 -1.67 -7.62 21.34
C CYS A 193 -2.19 -7.65 22.77
N PHE A 194 -3.02 -8.63 23.10
CA PHE A 194 -3.60 -8.80 24.43
C PHE A 194 -2.52 -8.99 25.50
N VAL A 195 -1.53 -9.86 25.26
CA VAL A 195 -0.38 -10.04 26.15
C VAL A 195 0.43 -8.75 26.28
N GLY A 196 0.61 -8.00 25.19
CA GLY A 196 1.27 -6.70 25.20
C GLY A 196 0.59 -5.69 26.11
N VAL A 197 -0.75 -5.56 26.01
CA VAL A 197 -1.53 -4.67 26.86
C VAL A 197 -1.46 -5.09 28.33
N LEU A 198 -1.60 -6.38 28.62
CA LEU A 198 -1.47 -6.90 29.98
C LEU A 198 -0.07 -6.59 30.55
N PHE A 199 0.98 -6.87 29.78
CA PHE A 199 2.36 -6.57 30.18
C PHE A 199 2.52 -5.08 30.54
N THR A 200 1.98 -4.17 29.74
CA THR A 200 2.05 -2.72 30.01
C THR A 200 1.37 -2.35 31.32
N VAL A 201 0.18 -2.88 31.59
CA VAL A 201 -0.56 -2.60 32.83
C VAL A 201 0.23 -3.11 34.05
N PHE A 202 0.70 -4.36 34.00
CA PHE A 202 1.47 -4.96 35.08
C PHE A 202 2.82 -4.28 35.29
N ALA A 203 3.56 -3.99 34.21
CA ALA A 203 4.86 -3.35 34.28
C ALA A 203 4.75 -1.93 34.83
N ASN A 204 3.74 -1.15 34.42
CA ASN A 204 3.50 0.19 34.97
C ASN A 204 3.10 0.14 36.44
N PHE A 205 2.28 -0.83 36.85
CA PHE A 205 1.94 -1.03 38.26
C PHE A 205 3.20 -1.33 39.09
N ILE A 206 4.04 -2.26 38.66
CA ILE A 206 5.30 -2.59 39.36
C ILE A 206 6.23 -1.37 39.43
N VAL A 207 6.39 -0.65 38.31
CA VAL A 207 7.23 0.57 38.26
C VAL A 207 6.71 1.66 39.20
N ALA A 208 5.39 1.79 39.36
CA ALA A 208 4.78 2.76 40.26
C ALA A 208 5.07 2.46 41.74
N LEU A 209 5.24 1.19 42.10
CA LEU A 209 5.57 0.77 43.46
C LEU A 209 7.06 1.01 43.85
N ILE A 210 7.94 1.30 42.89
CA ILE A 210 9.38 1.46 43.14
C ILE A 210 9.67 2.88 43.69
N PRO A 211 10.19 3.01 44.94
CA PRO A 211 10.47 4.31 45.54
C PRO A 211 11.77 4.95 45.00
N PHE A 212 12.72 4.15 44.49
CA PHE A 212 14.01 4.62 44.02
C PHE A 212 13.95 5.23 42.62
N ARG A 213 14.21 6.54 42.51
CA ARG A 213 14.12 7.30 41.25
C ARG A 213 15.03 6.78 40.13
N TYR A 214 16.25 6.36 40.45
CA TYR A 214 17.22 5.86 39.44
C TYR A 214 16.73 4.54 38.80
N LEU A 215 16.20 3.63 39.62
CA LEU A 215 15.70 2.33 39.18
C LEU A 215 14.36 2.50 38.45
N ARG A 216 13.47 3.32 39.01
CA ARG A 216 12.15 3.62 38.42
C ARG A 216 12.29 4.16 37.00
N ASN A 217 13.17 5.14 36.77
CA ASN A 217 13.35 5.74 35.45
C ASN A 217 13.92 4.74 34.42
N SER A 218 14.89 3.92 34.84
CA SER A 218 15.49 2.90 33.98
C SER A 218 14.48 1.81 33.61
N LEU A 219 13.72 1.29 34.58
CA LEU A 219 12.68 0.29 34.35
C LEU A 219 11.50 0.86 33.56
N ALA A 220 11.09 2.10 33.82
CA ALA A 220 10.05 2.78 33.04
C ALA A 220 10.47 2.91 31.57
N SER A 221 11.71 3.34 31.30
CA SER A 221 12.24 3.44 29.93
C SER A 221 12.28 2.08 29.23
N LEU A 222 12.68 1.03 29.95
CA LEU A 222 12.71 -0.33 29.43
C LEU A 222 11.30 -0.87 29.15
N SER A 223 10.39 -0.73 30.11
CA SER A 223 8.99 -1.14 30.03
C SER A 223 8.29 -0.46 28.85
N PHE A 224 8.53 0.85 28.66
CA PHE A 224 8.02 1.63 27.55
C PHE A 224 8.48 1.05 26.20
N LYS A 225 9.79 0.82 26.03
CA LYS A 225 10.33 0.23 24.79
C LYS A 225 9.76 -1.16 24.51
N ILE A 226 9.67 -2.01 25.54
CA ILE A 226 9.10 -3.36 25.40
C ILE A 226 7.63 -3.30 24.98
N THR A 227 6.85 -2.43 25.62
CA THR A 227 5.43 -2.20 25.28
C THR A 227 5.26 -1.85 23.81
N PHE A 228 5.99 -0.84 23.32
CA PHE A 228 5.86 -0.43 21.91
C PHE A 228 6.38 -1.48 20.93
N ARG A 229 7.38 -2.28 21.31
CA ARG A 229 7.83 -3.43 20.50
C ARG A 229 6.77 -4.53 20.42
N LEU A 230 6.07 -4.82 21.51
CA LEU A 230 4.97 -5.79 21.53
C LEU A 230 3.79 -5.31 20.67
N ILE A 231 3.40 -4.04 20.81
CA ILE A 231 2.35 -3.42 19.99
C ILE A 231 2.74 -3.44 18.51
N ALA A 232 3.94 -2.97 18.17
CA ALA A 232 4.46 -2.98 16.79
C ALA A 232 4.52 -4.41 16.20
N SER A 233 4.89 -5.41 17.01
CA SER A 233 4.91 -6.82 16.62
C SER A 233 3.50 -7.36 16.36
N SER A 234 2.51 -6.99 17.18
CA SER A 234 1.10 -7.40 16.99
C SER A 234 0.51 -6.87 15.67
N LEU A 235 0.91 -5.67 15.25
CA LEU A 235 0.55 -5.08 13.97
C LEU A 235 1.35 -5.68 12.79
N SER A 236 2.28 -6.60 13.06
CA SER A 236 3.21 -7.15 12.06
C SER A 236 4.00 -6.09 11.30
N SER A 237 4.24 -4.94 11.93
CA SER A 237 5.01 -3.85 11.32
C SER A 237 6.45 -4.29 11.11
N LEU A 238 6.98 -4.06 9.90
CA LEU A 238 8.39 -4.30 9.59
C LEU A 238 9.14 -2.97 9.67
N ILE A 239 9.72 -2.70 10.84
CA ILE A 239 10.40 -1.43 11.11
C ILE A 239 11.89 -1.61 10.84
N LYS A 240 12.43 -0.83 9.90
CA LYS A 240 13.86 -0.79 9.59
C LYS A 240 14.38 0.64 9.73
N PHE A 241 15.17 0.86 10.77
CA PHE A 241 15.85 2.13 10.98
C PHE A 241 17.10 2.21 10.10
N HIS A 242 17.15 3.23 9.25
CA HIS A 242 18.32 3.60 8.46
C HIS A 242 19.03 4.79 9.13
N ASN A 243 20.33 4.97 8.87
CA ASN A 243 21.13 6.08 9.38
C ASN A 243 21.01 6.30 10.91
N LYS A 244 21.20 5.22 11.69
CA LYS A 244 21.10 5.24 13.16
C LYS A 244 22.05 6.21 13.87
N GLN A 245 23.06 6.74 13.16
CA GLN A 245 23.98 7.76 13.64
C GLN A 245 23.31 9.11 13.94
N TYR A 246 22.20 9.44 13.26
CA TYR A 246 21.46 10.70 13.49
C TYR A 246 20.33 10.55 14.52
N LYS A 247 20.34 9.46 15.30
CA LYS A 247 19.33 9.22 16.32
C LYS A 247 19.43 10.28 17.41
N PRO A 248 18.31 10.90 17.82
CA PRO A 248 18.33 11.92 18.87
C PRO A 248 18.80 11.31 20.21
N THR A 249 19.73 12.01 20.85
CA THR A 249 20.23 11.71 22.19
C THR A 249 19.36 12.39 23.26
N VAL A 250 19.82 12.40 24.52
CA VAL A 250 19.05 12.81 25.72
C VAL A 250 18.33 14.16 25.60
N SER A 251 18.77 15.07 24.73
CA SER A 251 18.19 16.41 24.52
C SER A 251 17.81 16.72 23.06
N GLY A 252 17.63 15.71 22.21
CA GLY A 252 17.25 15.89 20.80
C GLY A 252 15.73 15.80 20.59
N PHE A 253 15.21 16.50 19.57
CA PHE A 253 13.83 16.35 19.11
C PHE A 253 13.80 15.63 17.75
N CYS A 254 12.73 14.88 17.50
CA CYS A 254 12.47 14.23 16.22
C CYS A 254 11.21 14.85 15.61
N VAL A 255 11.30 15.28 14.35
CA VAL A 255 10.16 15.75 13.57
C VAL A 255 9.86 14.70 12.53
N ALA A 256 8.60 14.26 12.48
CA ALA A 256 8.11 13.32 11.49
C ALA A 256 6.84 13.87 10.85
N ASN A 257 6.65 13.58 9.57
CA ASN A 257 5.38 13.84 8.91
C ASN A 257 4.30 13.01 9.61
N HIS A 258 3.18 13.64 9.95
CA HIS A 258 2.10 12.98 10.67
C HIS A 258 1.16 12.30 9.68
N THR A 259 1.25 10.98 9.59
CA THR A 259 0.31 10.17 8.79
C THR A 259 -0.69 9.48 9.70
N SER A 260 -0.27 9.02 10.89
CA SER A 260 -1.18 8.44 11.88
C SER A 260 -0.58 8.40 13.31
N PRO A 261 -1.38 8.15 14.36
CA PRO A 261 -0.86 7.90 15.70
C PRO A 261 0.12 6.71 15.79
N LEU A 262 0.14 5.83 14.79
CA LEU A 262 1.06 4.70 14.70
C LEU A 262 2.53 5.14 14.54
N ASP A 263 2.76 6.33 13.97
CA ASP A 263 4.11 6.85 13.72
C ASP A 263 4.90 6.97 15.03
N VAL A 264 4.20 7.40 16.09
CA VAL A 264 4.73 7.52 17.45
C VAL A 264 5.10 6.15 18.00
N ALA A 265 4.25 5.15 17.78
CA ALA A 265 4.49 3.79 18.25
C ALA A 265 5.70 3.16 17.54
N ILE A 266 5.86 3.40 16.23
CA ILE A 266 7.00 2.96 15.43
C ILE A 266 8.30 3.58 15.95
N LEU A 267 8.33 4.90 16.12
CA LEU A 267 9.50 5.61 16.66
C LEU A 267 9.83 5.13 18.08
N SER A 268 8.79 4.91 18.89
CA SER A 268 8.91 4.50 20.29
C SER A 268 9.40 3.06 20.51
N THR A 269 9.59 2.27 19.44
CA THR A 269 10.21 0.94 19.52
C THR A 269 11.72 0.97 19.79
N ASP A 270 12.39 2.06 19.41
CA ASP A 270 13.86 2.20 19.49
C ASP A 270 14.31 3.27 20.50
N CYS A 271 13.50 4.30 20.73
CA CYS A 271 13.77 5.34 21.72
C CYS A 271 12.51 5.67 22.54
N THR A 272 12.70 6.20 23.74
CA THR A 272 11.59 6.76 24.53
C THR A 272 11.34 8.19 24.10
N TYR A 273 10.16 8.48 23.58
CA TYR A 273 9.75 9.82 23.17
C TYR A 273 8.56 10.29 24.01
N SER A 274 8.56 11.57 24.37
CA SER A 274 7.37 12.28 24.84
C SER A 274 6.68 12.92 23.64
N LEU A 275 5.39 12.65 23.44
CA LEU A 275 4.62 13.31 22.39
C LEU A 275 4.25 14.73 22.83
N TYR A 276 4.50 15.71 21.97
CA TYR A 276 4.03 17.08 22.15
C TYR A 276 3.29 17.49 20.88
N GLN A 277 1.99 17.79 20.99
CA GLN A 277 1.16 18.19 19.85
C GLN A 277 0.87 19.69 19.92
N TYR A 278 1.41 20.43 18.95
CA TYR A 278 1.05 21.83 18.75
C TYR A 278 -0.27 21.90 17.98
N ALA A 279 -1.37 22.10 18.70
CA ALA A 279 -2.61 22.57 18.08
C ALA A 279 -2.49 24.10 17.94
N LYS A 280 -2.57 24.63 16.71
CA LYS A 280 -2.85 26.06 16.52
C LYS A 280 -4.28 26.29 16.99
N VAL A 281 -4.42 27.02 18.09
CA VAL A 281 -5.70 27.61 18.54
C VAL A 281 -6.04 28.78 17.63
#